data_AF-A0A1V9Y088-F1
#
_entry.id   AF-A0A1V9Y088-F1
#
_cell.length_a   1.000
_cell.length_b   1.000
_cell.length_c   1.000
_cell.angle_alpha   90.00
_cell.angle_beta   90.00
_cell.angle_gamma   90.00
#
_symmetry.space_group_name_H-M   'P 1'
#
loop_
_entity.id
_entity.type
_entity.pdbx_description
1 polymer ?
#
loop_
_entity_poly.entity_id
_entity_poly.type
_entity_poly.pdbx_seq_one_letter_code
_entity_poly.pdbx_strand_id
1 'polypeptide(L)'
;MKLIVCSLAVVLAALTGAHAADKCHLRELDLCAATASGATKVPATEDEIDKYCAIGVEAKECVENYMNQCATPIQKELFSWVTKDPLKQGADFCKKGNALRNEYLKHGPCLAKAQPEGKKCVEDIRAGLEKLESSKFTDRVSTACCIYHRYQKCSSEIVEAKCGKEALELGSNILQRSVGVSVSLFCNGFDADSAQCQALLPPPGTKPSGNSKSIVSRLFSVYVSS
;
A
#
# COMPACT_ATOMS: atom_id res chain seq x y z
N MET A 1 -49.38 -22.50 16.42
CA MET A 1 -48.68 -21.33 17.01
C MET A 1 -47.20 -21.59 17.27
N LYS A 2 -46.80 -22.66 18.00
CA LYS A 2 -45.37 -22.95 18.30
C LYS A 2 -44.46 -23.17 17.06
N LEU A 3 -44.94 -23.85 16.02
CA LEU A 3 -44.17 -24.05 14.77
C LEU A 3 -43.89 -22.74 14.01
N ILE A 4 -44.85 -21.82 13.96
CA ILE A 4 -44.71 -20.53 13.26
C ILE A 4 -43.66 -19.64 13.96
N VAL A 5 -43.62 -19.66 15.29
CA VAL A 5 -42.64 -18.91 16.10
C VAL A 5 -41.22 -19.46 15.90
N CYS A 6 -41.04 -20.78 15.82
CA CYS A 6 -39.74 -21.38 15.52
C CYS A 6 -39.25 -21.04 14.11
N SER A 7 -40.14 -21.08 13.11
CA SER A 7 -39.79 -20.70 11.74
C SER A 7 -39.39 -19.22 11.62
N LEU A 8 -40.12 -18.32 12.31
CA LEU A 8 -39.75 -16.90 12.36
C LEU A 8 -38.39 -16.68 13.04
N ALA A 9 -38.13 -17.36 14.16
CA ALA A 9 -36.87 -17.24 14.90
C ALA A 9 -35.67 -17.74 14.09
N VAL A 10 -35.83 -18.83 13.33
CA VAL A 10 -34.78 -19.34 12.43
C VAL A 10 -34.54 -18.39 11.26
N VAL A 11 -35.58 -17.80 10.68
CA VAL A 11 -35.45 -16.80 9.61
C VAL A 11 -34.75 -15.53 10.11
N LEU A 12 -35.13 -15.03 11.30
CA LEU A 12 -34.45 -13.88 11.92
C LEU A 12 -32.98 -14.18 12.26
N ALA A 13 -32.67 -15.38 12.76
CA ALA A 13 -31.28 -15.79 13.03
C ALA A 13 -30.45 -15.98 11.75
N ALA A 14 -31.06 -16.47 10.67
CA ALA A 14 -30.40 -16.60 9.37
C ALA A 14 -30.13 -15.22 8.72
N LEU A 15 -31.07 -14.28 8.85
CA LEU A 15 -30.91 -12.92 8.35
C LEU A 15 -29.81 -12.15 9.12
N THR A 16 -29.74 -12.28 10.43
CA THR A 16 -28.66 -11.65 11.22
C THR A 16 -27.29 -12.27 10.95
N GLY A 17 -27.22 -13.60 10.72
CA GLY A 17 -25.99 -14.29 10.32
C GLY A 17 -25.48 -13.87 8.95
N ALA A 18 -26.37 -13.66 7.97
CA ALA A 18 -26.01 -13.16 6.64
C ALA A 18 -25.48 -11.72 6.68
N HIS A 19 -26.12 -10.83 7.46
CA HIS A 19 -25.67 -9.44 7.62
C HIS A 19 -24.33 -9.31 8.35
N ALA A 20 -23.99 -10.23 9.25
CA ALA A 20 -22.68 -10.27 9.89
C ALA A 20 -21.57 -10.78 8.95
N ALA A 21 -21.91 -11.73 8.06
CA ALA A 21 -20.97 -12.26 7.07
C ALA A 21 -20.55 -11.21 6.02
N ASP A 22 -21.46 -10.33 5.61
CA ASP A 22 -21.17 -9.28 4.62
C ASP A 22 -20.13 -8.26 5.13
N LYS A 23 -20.20 -7.85 6.40
CA LYS A 23 -19.29 -6.83 7.00
C LYS A 23 -17.86 -7.32 7.24
N CYS A 24 -17.65 -8.63 7.24
CA CYS A 24 -16.33 -9.24 7.43
C CYS A 24 -15.76 -9.83 6.14
N HIS A 25 -16.37 -9.50 4.99
CA HIS A 25 -15.80 -9.81 3.70
C HIS A 25 -14.59 -8.91 3.41
N LEU A 26 -13.55 -9.44 2.77
CA LEU A 26 -12.32 -8.68 2.40
C LEU A 26 -12.61 -7.44 1.52
N ARG A 27 -13.78 -7.41 0.89
CA ARG A 27 -14.28 -6.25 0.13
C ARG A 27 -14.34 -4.99 0.99
N GLU A 28 -14.61 -5.10 2.28
CA GLU A 28 -14.63 -3.93 3.18
C GLU A 28 -13.24 -3.32 3.33
N LEU A 29 -12.18 -4.14 3.35
CA LEU A 29 -10.80 -3.65 3.31
C LEU A 29 -10.47 -3.00 1.96
N ASP A 30 -10.99 -3.54 0.86
CA ASP A 30 -10.84 -2.91 -0.47
C ASP A 30 -11.49 -1.52 -0.48
N LEU A 31 -12.65 -1.36 0.15
CA LEU A 31 -13.30 -0.05 0.31
C LEU A 31 -12.47 0.92 1.16
N CYS A 32 -11.83 0.45 2.23
CA CYS A 32 -10.89 1.28 3.00
C CYS A 32 -9.71 1.77 2.13
N ALA A 33 -9.16 0.88 1.30
CA ALA A 33 -8.09 1.24 0.36
C ALA A 33 -8.59 2.20 -0.74
N ALA A 34 -9.87 2.13 -1.13
CA ALA A 34 -10.45 3.03 -2.11
C ALA A 34 -10.49 4.49 -1.64
N THR A 35 -10.68 4.74 -0.34
CA THR A 35 -10.54 6.08 0.24
C THR A 35 -9.14 6.66 -0.03
N ALA A 36 -8.10 5.83 -0.01
CA ALA A 36 -6.72 6.24 -0.28
C ALA A 36 -6.45 6.60 -1.76
N SER A 37 -7.36 6.27 -2.69
CA SER A 37 -7.24 6.66 -4.11
C SER A 37 -7.29 8.18 -4.33
N GLY A 38 -7.78 8.95 -3.36
CA GLY A 38 -7.71 10.42 -3.37
C GLY A 38 -6.30 10.98 -3.12
N ALA A 39 -5.36 10.15 -2.67
CA ALA A 39 -4.02 10.53 -2.24
C ALA A 39 -2.92 10.16 -3.26
N THR A 40 -3.21 10.23 -4.56
CA THR A 40 -2.26 9.81 -5.61
C THR A 40 -1.22 10.87 -5.96
N LYS A 41 -1.46 12.14 -5.66
CA LYS A 41 -0.52 13.23 -5.94
C LYS A 41 0.51 13.36 -4.82
N VAL A 42 1.76 13.57 -5.20
CA VAL A 42 2.80 13.93 -4.22
C VAL A 42 2.47 15.31 -3.64
N PRO A 43 2.24 15.43 -2.31
CA PRO A 43 1.88 16.71 -1.72
C PRO A 43 3.08 17.67 -1.72
N ALA A 44 2.89 18.89 -2.22
CA ALA A 44 3.93 19.91 -2.33
C ALA A 44 3.76 21.07 -1.35
N THR A 45 2.58 21.18 -0.72
CA THR A 45 2.20 22.29 0.14
C THR A 45 1.62 21.80 1.46
N GLU A 46 1.59 22.69 2.46
CA GLU A 46 0.97 22.41 3.77
C GLU A 46 -0.48 21.92 3.62
N ASP A 47 -1.28 22.60 2.79
CA ASP A 47 -2.69 22.25 2.59
C ASP A 47 -2.86 20.89 1.89
N GLU A 48 -1.95 20.53 1.00
CA GLU A 48 -1.96 19.21 0.35
C GLU A 48 -1.54 18.10 1.31
N ILE A 49 -0.57 18.36 2.20
CA ILE A 49 -0.22 17.41 3.26
C ILE A 49 -1.40 17.25 4.23
N ASP A 50 -2.09 18.33 4.60
CA ASP A 50 -3.28 18.23 5.47
C ASP A 50 -4.38 17.37 4.85
N LYS A 51 -4.63 17.52 3.54
CA LYS A 51 -5.57 16.66 2.80
C LYS A 51 -5.11 15.21 2.77
N TYR A 52 -3.83 14.97 2.50
CA TYR A 52 -3.23 13.63 2.50
C TYR A 52 -3.40 12.95 3.87
N CYS A 53 -3.14 13.69 4.94
CA CYS A 53 -3.30 13.23 6.32
C CYS A 53 -4.74 12.92 6.69
N ALA A 54 -5.70 13.75 6.26
CA ALA A 54 -7.12 13.49 6.48
C ALA A 54 -7.57 12.17 5.82
N ILE A 55 -7.16 11.94 4.57
CA ILE A 55 -7.42 10.68 3.86
C ILE A 55 -6.78 9.49 4.60
N GLY A 56 -5.54 9.66 5.08
CA GLY A 56 -4.83 8.61 5.84
C GLY A 56 -5.52 8.26 7.17
N VAL A 57 -6.06 9.25 7.88
CA VAL A 57 -6.82 9.03 9.11
C VAL A 57 -8.10 8.25 8.81
N GLU A 58 -8.85 8.63 7.78
CA GLU A 58 -10.08 7.93 7.38
C GLU A 58 -9.80 6.47 6.99
N ALA A 59 -8.76 6.22 6.18
CA ALA A 59 -8.36 4.87 5.80
C ALA A 59 -7.91 4.03 7.01
N LYS A 60 -7.15 4.63 7.94
CA LYS A 60 -6.73 3.98 9.19
C LYS A 60 -7.93 3.56 10.03
N GLU A 61 -8.86 4.47 10.29
CA GLU A 61 -10.04 4.20 11.10
C GLU A 61 -10.93 3.11 10.49
N CYS A 62 -11.07 3.10 9.16
CA CYS A 62 -11.77 2.05 8.43
C CYS A 62 -11.13 0.68 8.66
N VAL A 63 -9.80 0.56 8.49
CA VAL A 63 -9.08 -0.71 8.71
C VAL A 63 -9.14 -1.13 10.18
N GLU A 64 -8.97 -0.21 11.13
CA GLU A 64 -9.07 -0.50 12.56
C GLU A 64 -10.45 -1.03 12.94
N ASN A 65 -11.52 -0.44 12.40
CA ASN A 65 -12.89 -0.93 12.62
C ASN A 65 -13.09 -2.34 12.07
N TYR A 66 -12.62 -2.62 10.85
CA TYR A 66 -12.65 -3.96 10.29
C TYR A 66 -11.87 -4.96 11.16
N MET A 67 -10.63 -4.62 11.54
CA MET A 67 -9.80 -5.50 12.37
C MET A 67 -10.46 -5.77 13.71
N ASN A 68 -11.05 -4.76 14.34
CA ASN A 68 -11.75 -4.91 15.62
C ASN A 68 -12.94 -5.85 15.54
N GLN A 69 -13.72 -5.79 14.46
CA GLN A 69 -14.94 -6.59 14.29
C GLN A 69 -14.68 -7.99 13.75
N CYS A 70 -13.72 -8.14 12.83
CA CYS A 70 -13.64 -9.31 11.96
C CYS A 70 -12.37 -10.14 12.13
N ALA A 71 -11.31 -9.58 12.71
CA ALA A 71 -10.03 -10.29 12.84
C ALA A 71 -9.96 -11.16 14.10
N THR A 72 -9.25 -12.28 13.99
CA THR A 72 -8.92 -13.15 15.11
C THR A 72 -7.91 -12.49 16.06
N PRO A 73 -7.76 -12.96 17.32
CA PRO A 73 -6.79 -12.39 18.26
C PRO A 73 -5.35 -12.32 17.71
N ILE A 74 -4.87 -13.39 17.07
CA ILE A 74 -3.52 -13.43 16.49
C ILE A 74 -3.38 -12.47 15.29
N GLN A 75 -4.42 -12.30 14.49
CA GLN A 75 -4.41 -11.33 13.38
C GLN A 75 -4.36 -9.89 13.91
N LYS A 76 -5.07 -9.58 15.01
CA LYS A 76 -5.01 -8.27 15.67
C LYS A 76 -3.62 -8.00 16.23
N GLU A 77 -3.01 -8.98 16.88
CA GLU A 77 -1.66 -8.87 17.42
C GLU A 77 -0.63 -8.65 16.32
N LEU A 78 -0.68 -9.44 15.26
CA LEU A 78 0.21 -9.29 14.10
C LEU A 78 0.02 -7.91 13.44
N PHE A 79 -1.22 -7.49 13.22
CA PHE A 79 -1.51 -6.19 12.64
C PHE A 79 -0.97 -5.05 13.51
N SER A 80 -1.22 -5.08 14.82
CA SER A 80 -0.69 -4.10 15.77
C SER A 80 0.83 -4.06 15.73
N TRP A 81 1.50 -5.21 15.72
CA TRP A 81 2.95 -5.29 15.64
C TRP A 81 3.51 -4.68 14.34
N VAL A 82 2.92 -5.02 13.18
CA VAL A 82 3.36 -4.50 11.87
C VAL A 82 3.08 -3.00 11.71
N THR A 83 1.99 -2.49 12.29
CA THR A 83 1.51 -1.12 11.99
C THR A 83 1.89 -0.08 13.05
N LYS A 84 2.32 -0.49 14.24
CA LYS A 84 2.62 0.42 15.36
C LYS A 84 3.54 1.58 14.99
N ASP A 85 4.73 1.29 14.48
CA ASP A 85 5.72 2.30 14.13
C ASP A 85 5.34 3.10 12.88
N PRO A 86 4.84 2.46 11.80
CA PRO A 86 4.29 3.18 10.65
C PRO A 86 3.22 4.21 11.00
N LEU A 87 2.22 3.82 11.81
CA LEU A 87 1.11 4.69 12.19
C LEU A 87 1.58 5.85 13.09
N LYS A 88 2.50 5.58 14.02
CA LYS A 88 3.10 6.61 14.86
C LYS A 88 3.82 7.67 14.01
N GLN A 89 4.60 7.24 13.04
CA GLN A 89 5.36 8.16 12.19
C GLN A 89 4.47 8.94 11.24
N GLY A 90 3.44 8.30 10.67
CA GLY A 90 2.43 8.99 9.89
C GLY A 90 1.76 10.10 10.71
N ALA A 91 1.38 9.81 11.96
CA ALA A 91 0.81 10.81 12.86
C ALA A 91 1.80 11.93 13.20
N ASP A 92 3.08 11.60 13.45
CA ASP A 92 4.13 12.59 13.71
C ASP A 92 4.35 13.49 12.49
N PHE A 93 4.39 12.94 11.27
CA PHE A 93 4.46 13.70 10.00
C PHE A 93 3.22 14.59 9.80
N CYS A 94 2.03 14.11 10.16
CA CYS A 94 0.80 14.86 10.00
C CYS A 94 0.64 16.04 10.98
N LYS A 95 1.50 16.13 12.01
CA LYS A 95 1.51 17.27 12.93
C LYS A 95 2.17 18.50 12.29
N LYS A 96 1.44 19.62 12.21
CA LYS A 96 1.99 20.91 11.75
C LYS A 96 3.21 21.32 12.57
N GLY A 97 4.24 21.82 11.88
CA GLY A 97 5.50 22.24 12.50
C GLY A 97 6.41 21.10 12.95
N ASN A 98 6.06 19.83 12.71
CA ASN A 98 6.98 18.71 12.96
C ASN A 98 8.24 18.84 12.08
N ALA A 99 9.40 18.52 12.64
CA ALA A 99 10.68 18.58 11.93
C ALA A 99 10.68 17.76 10.63
N LEU A 100 10.09 16.56 10.63
CA LEU A 100 9.98 15.70 9.44
C LEU A 100 9.13 16.34 8.34
N ARG A 101 7.99 16.95 8.73
CA ARG A 101 7.09 17.64 7.80
C ARG A 101 7.75 18.88 7.20
N ASN A 102 8.40 19.68 8.05
CA ASN A 102 9.10 20.88 7.62
C ASN A 102 10.25 20.54 6.67
N GLU A 103 11.00 19.47 6.96
CA GLU A 103 12.06 18.98 6.08
C GLU A 103 11.50 18.48 4.75
N TYR A 104 10.43 17.69 4.79
CA TYR A 104 9.73 17.22 3.60
C TYR A 104 9.27 18.37 2.70
N LEU A 105 8.70 19.42 3.26
CA LEU A 105 8.21 20.59 2.50
C LEU A 105 9.30 21.32 1.72
N LYS A 106 10.58 21.21 2.12
CA LYS A 106 11.70 21.75 1.34
C LYS A 106 11.86 21.03 -0.01
N HIS A 107 11.48 19.75 -0.08
CA HIS A 107 11.64 18.91 -1.26
C HIS A 107 10.31 18.60 -1.98
N GLY A 108 9.17 18.71 -1.29
CA GLY A 108 7.83 18.42 -1.81
C GLY A 108 7.53 19.01 -3.20
N PRO A 109 7.77 20.32 -3.43
CA PRO A 109 7.56 20.93 -4.76
C PRO A 109 8.41 20.31 -5.88
N CYS A 110 9.64 19.88 -5.59
CA CYS A 110 10.47 19.18 -6.57
C CYS A 110 9.95 17.75 -6.81
N LEU A 111 9.63 17.03 -5.74
CA LEU A 111 9.11 15.66 -5.82
C LEU A 111 7.80 15.62 -6.63
N ALA A 112 6.91 16.59 -6.44
CA ALA A 112 5.68 16.73 -7.22
C ALA A 112 5.96 16.97 -8.72
N LYS A 113 7.00 17.73 -9.06
CA LYS A 113 7.43 17.93 -10.46
C LYS A 113 8.08 16.68 -11.06
N ALA A 114 8.76 15.87 -10.25
CA ALA A 114 9.38 14.62 -10.67
C ALA A 114 8.36 13.46 -10.81
N GLN A 115 7.21 13.56 -10.13
CA GLN A 115 6.18 12.52 -10.09
C GLN A 115 5.77 11.98 -11.48
N PRO A 116 5.55 12.80 -12.52
CA PRO A 116 5.19 12.29 -13.85
C PRO A 116 6.22 11.33 -14.44
N GLU A 117 7.51 11.53 -14.17
CA GLU A 117 8.57 10.61 -14.62
C GLU A 117 8.56 9.30 -13.83
N GLY A 118 8.10 9.35 -12.58
CA GLY A 118 7.89 8.18 -11.72
C GLY A 118 6.81 7.21 -12.22
N LYS A 119 5.95 7.63 -13.15
CA LYS A 119 4.92 6.76 -13.74
C LYS A 119 5.50 5.48 -14.34
N LYS A 120 6.70 5.53 -14.93
CA LYS A 120 7.39 4.34 -15.45
C LYS A 120 7.72 3.31 -14.36
N CYS A 121 8.01 3.75 -13.14
CA CYS A 121 8.28 2.85 -12.02
C CYS A 121 7.00 2.16 -11.55
N VAL A 122 5.86 2.87 -11.62
CA VAL A 122 4.54 2.33 -11.28
C VAL A 122 4.08 1.33 -12.35
N GLU A 123 4.30 1.62 -13.64
CA GLU A 123 4.04 0.68 -14.73
C GLU A 123 4.86 -0.60 -14.59
N ASP A 124 6.10 -0.49 -14.15
CA ASP A 124 6.96 -1.63 -13.88
C ASP A 124 6.44 -2.51 -12.72
N ILE A 125 5.90 -1.90 -11.66
CA ILE A 125 5.18 -2.64 -10.61
C ILE A 125 4.00 -3.40 -11.22
N ARG A 126 3.18 -2.76 -12.07
CA ARG A 126 2.02 -3.43 -12.69
C ARG A 126 2.44 -4.64 -13.52
N ALA A 127 3.47 -4.50 -14.35
CA ALA A 127 4.01 -5.62 -15.12
C ALA A 127 4.53 -6.74 -14.20
N GLY A 128 5.20 -6.38 -13.11
CA GLY A 128 5.65 -7.33 -12.08
C GLY A 128 4.50 -8.05 -11.38
N LEU A 129 3.43 -7.34 -11.02
CA LEU A 129 2.26 -7.92 -10.37
C LEU A 129 1.50 -8.86 -11.31
N GLU A 130 1.40 -8.55 -12.61
CA GLU A 130 0.86 -9.48 -13.61
C GLU A 130 1.74 -10.73 -13.74
N LYS A 131 3.07 -10.58 -13.71
CA LYS A 131 3.99 -11.72 -13.71
C LYS A 131 3.78 -12.61 -12.48
N LEU A 132 3.64 -12.00 -11.31
CA LEU A 132 3.44 -12.69 -10.02
C LEU A 132 2.25 -13.65 -10.03
N GLU A 133 1.20 -13.36 -10.79
CA GLU A 133 0.02 -14.23 -10.92
C GLU A 133 0.36 -15.59 -11.54
N SER A 134 1.26 -15.56 -12.53
CA SER A 134 1.73 -16.73 -13.26
C SER A 134 2.96 -17.39 -12.60
N SER A 135 3.56 -16.74 -11.60
CA SER A 135 4.72 -17.28 -10.88
C SER A 135 4.34 -18.50 -10.04
N LYS A 136 5.26 -19.47 -9.99
CA LYS A 136 5.17 -20.62 -9.07
C LYS A 136 5.05 -20.11 -7.64
N PHE A 137 4.28 -20.82 -6.82
CA PHE A 137 4.03 -20.41 -5.43
C PHE A 137 5.33 -20.16 -4.65
N THR A 138 6.34 -21.01 -4.83
CA THR A 138 7.68 -20.90 -4.21
C THR A 138 8.40 -19.61 -4.58
N ASP A 139 8.13 -19.06 -5.76
CA ASP A 139 8.83 -17.91 -6.31
C ASP A 139 8.08 -16.61 -6.01
N ARG A 140 6.86 -16.68 -5.46
CA ARG A 140 6.00 -15.50 -5.25
C ARG A 140 6.60 -14.50 -4.28
N VAL A 141 7.18 -14.96 -3.17
CA VAL A 141 7.83 -14.09 -2.20
C VAL A 141 9.04 -13.40 -2.83
N SER A 142 9.92 -14.17 -3.48
CA SER A 142 11.08 -13.63 -4.20
C SER A 142 10.68 -12.65 -5.31
N THR A 143 9.66 -12.98 -6.09
CA THR A 143 9.11 -12.11 -7.14
C THR A 143 8.60 -10.79 -6.53
N ALA A 144 7.82 -10.85 -5.45
CA ALA A 144 7.33 -9.66 -4.76
C ALA A 144 8.47 -8.78 -4.21
N CYS A 145 9.50 -9.40 -3.63
CA CYS A 145 10.68 -8.69 -3.16
C CYS A 145 11.48 -8.04 -4.29
N CYS A 146 11.61 -8.71 -5.44
CA CYS A 146 12.24 -8.14 -6.62
C CYS A 146 11.45 -6.94 -7.16
N ILE A 147 10.11 -7.00 -7.18
CA ILE A 147 9.25 -5.86 -7.58
C ILE A 147 9.53 -4.66 -6.67
N TYR A 148 9.57 -4.89 -5.36
CA TYR A 148 9.84 -3.86 -4.37
C TYR A 148 11.20 -3.19 -4.58
N HIS A 149 12.28 -3.97 -4.68
CA HIS A 149 13.63 -3.42 -4.84
C HIS A 149 13.82 -2.71 -6.18
N ARG A 150 13.21 -3.21 -7.26
CA ARG A 150 13.26 -2.55 -8.57
C ARG A 150 12.50 -1.23 -8.59
N TYR A 151 11.34 -1.17 -7.92
CA TYR A 151 10.63 0.09 -7.69
C TYR A 151 11.46 1.08 -6.89
N GLN A 152 12.05 0.65 -5.75
CA GLN A 152 12.90 1.50 -4.93
C GLN A 152 14.02 2.09 -5.77
N LYS A 153 14.77 1.26 -6.50
CA LYS A 153 15.84 1.70 -7.40
C LYS A 153 15.35 2.73 -8.43
N CYS A 154 14.29 2.40 -9.18
CA CYS A 154 13.73 3.29 -10.20
C CYS A 154 13.30 4.66 -9.62
N SER A 155 12.64 4.65 -8.46
CA SER A 155 12.18 5.87 -7.80
C SER A 155 13.35 6.71 -7.27
N SER A 156 14.35 6.07 -6.67
CA SER A 156 15.55 6.73 -6.14
C SER A 156 16.37 7.41 -7.23
N GLU A 157 16.58 6.74 -8.37
CA GLU A 157 17.31 7.31 -9.51
C GLU A 157 16.64 8.58 -10.04
N ILE A 158 15.30 8.60 -10.12
CA ILE A 158 14.54 9.78 -10.56
C ILE A 158 14.67 10.91 -9.54
N VAL A 159 14.49 10.61 -8.25
CA VAL A 159 14.57 11.62 -7.18
C VAL A 159 15.96 12.22 -7.10
N GLU A 160 17.01 11.40 -7.15
CA GLU A 160 18.39 11.89 -7.12
C GLU A 160 18.69 12.78 -8.34
N ALA A 161 18.32 12.32 -9.54
CA ALA A 161 18.58 13.05 -10.77
C ALA A 161 17.82 14.39 -10.86
N LYS A 162 16.61 14.47 -10.28
CA LYS A 162 15.72 15.64 -10.40
C LYS A 162 15.78 16.59 -9.21
N CYS A 163 15.93 16.05 -8.01
CA CYS A 163 15.79 16.75 -6.75
C CYS A 163 17.04 16.70 -5.87
N GLY A 164 18.07 15.98 -6.30
CA GLY A 164 19.35 15.88 -5.60
C GLY A 164 19.38 14.84 -4.49
N LYS A 165 20.59 14.60 -3.97
CA LYS A 165 20.86 13.57 -2.96
C LYS A 165 20.15 13.82 -1.63
N GLU A 166 20.04 15.07 -1.20
CA GLU A 166 19.35 15.41 0.05
C GLU A 166 17.87 14.97 0.03
N ALA A 167 17.19 15.20 -1.10
CA ALA A 167 15.81 14.75 -1.29
C ALA A 167 15.70 13.21 -1.27
N LEU A 168 16.67 12.52 -1.88
CA LEU A 168 16.76 11.06 -1.87
C LEU A 168 16.98 10.51 -0.46
N GLU A 169 17.90 11.10 0.30
CA GLU A 169 18.21 10.69 1.67
C GLU A 169 17.01 10.89 2.59
N LEU A 170 16.30 12.01 2.46
CA LEU A 170 15.05 12.24 3.17
C LEU A 170 13.98 11.21 2.79
N GLY A 171 13.77 10.96 1.49
CA GLY A 171 12.81 9.98 1.00
C GLY A 171 13.13 8.57 1.50
N SER A 172 14.41 8.19 1.50
CA SER A 172 14.91 6.90 2.01
C SER A 172 14.68 6.77 3.52
N ASN A 173 14.94 7.84 4.29
CA ASN A 173 14.67 7.89 5.72
C ASN A 173 13.17 7.75 6.04
N ILE A 174 12.30 8.44 5.29
CA ILE A 174 10.84 8.32 5.44
C ILE A 174 10.39 6.90 5.11
N LEU A 175 10.84 6.35 3.98
CA LEU A 175 10.46 5.01 3.51
C LEU A 175 10.93 3.91 4.45
N GLN A 176 12.20 3.97 4.89
CA GLN A 176 12.77 2.99 5.81
C GLN A 176 11.99 2.95 7.12
N ARG A 177 11.62 4.11 7.65
CA ARG A 177 10.90 4.18 8.91
C ARG A 177 9.41 3.84 8.75
N SER A 178 8.76 4.16 7.63
CA SER A 178 7.31 3.98 7.44
C SER A 178 6.88 2.56 7.04
N VAL A 179 7.62 1.89 6.17
CA VAL A 179 7.26 0.53 5.65
C VAL A 179 8.53 -0.33 5.48
N GLY A 180 9.67 0.33 5.36
CA GLY A 180 10.93 -0.28 4.97
C GLY A 180 11.54 -1.18 6.02
N VAL A 181 11.38 -0.99 7.34
CA VAL A 181 11.94 -1.95 8.31
C VAL A 181 11.33 -3.34 8.11
N SER A 182 10.01 -3.44 7.99
CA SER A 182 9.34 -4.73 7.81
C SER A 182 9.62 -5.33 6.44
N VAL A 183 9.42 -4.57 5.35
CA VAL A 183 9.60 -5.11 3.98
C VAL A 183 11.07 -5.39 3.67
N SER A 184 12.00 -4.51 4.08
CA SER A 184 13.44 -4.75 3.86
C SER A 184 13.96 -5.95 4.64
N LEU A 185 13.38 -6.24 5.82
CA LEU A 185 13.72 -7.44 6.59
C LEU A 185 13.27 -8.70 5.85
N PHE A 186 12.04 -8.72 5.33
CA PHE A 186 11.53 -9.87 4.57
C PHE A 186 12.19 -10.04 3.20
N CYS A 187 12.66 -8.94 2.61
CA CYS A 187 13.24 -8.92 1.27
C CYS A 187 14.76 -8.77 1.24
N ASN A 188 15.43 -9.08 2.36
CA ASN A 188 16.89 -9.11 2.42
C ASN A 188 17.45 -10.15 1.43
N GLY A 189 18.44 -9.77 0.63
CA GLY A 189 19.09 -10.64 -0.36
C GLY A 189 18.44 -10.68 -1.76
N PHE A 190 17.39 -9.90 -2.01
CA PHE A 190 16.75 -9.79 -3.33
C PHE A 190 17.10 -8.48 -4.05
N ASP A 191 18.38 -8.26 -4.33
CA ASP A 191 18.83 -7.02 -4.98
C ASP A 191 18.20 -6.83 -6.37
N ALA A 192 17.83 -5.60 -6.71
CA ALA A 192 17.15 -5.27 -7.98
C ALA A 192 17.93 -5.75 -9.22
N ASP A 193 19.27 -5.68 -9.17
CA ASP A 193 20.16 -6.07 -10.26
C ASP A 193 20.64 -7.52 -10.17
N SER A 194 20.18 -8.28 -9.18
CA SER A 194 20.54 -9.69 -9.05
C SER A 194 20.04 -10.48 -10.26
N ALA A 195 20.82 -11.50 -10.66
CA ALA A 195 20.41 -12.42 -11.71
C ALA A 195 19.06 -13.09 -11.40
N GLN A 196 18.78 -13.31 -10.11
CA GLN A 196 17.49 -13.83 -9.65
C GLN A 196 16.34 -12.86 -9.99
N CYS A 197 16.45 -11.58 -9.64
CA CYS A 197 15.39 -10.61 -9.93
C CYS A 197 15.22 -10.34 -11.43
N GLN A 198 16.31 -10.33 -12.18
CA GLN A 198 16.27 -10.22 -13.65
C GLN A 198 15.57 -11.42 -14.31
N ALA A 199 15.73 -12.62 -13.74
CA ALA A 199 15.07 -13.83 -14.24
C ALA A 199 13.59 -13.92 -13.82
N LEU A 200 13.24 -13.43 -12.63
CA LEU A 200 11.89 -13.52 -12.08
C LEU A 200 10.93 -12.48 -12.66
N LEU A 201 11.43 -11.30 -13.04
CA LEU A 201 10.61 -10.19 -13.50
C LEU A 201 10.67 -10.00 -15.02
N PRO A 202 9.62 -9.40 -15.63
CA PRO A 202 9.69 -8.95 -17.01
C PRO A 202 10.81 -7.91 -17.19
N PRO A 203 11.39 -7.77 -18.40
CA PRO A 203 12.38 -6.72 -18.66
C PRO A 203 11.88 -5.32 -18.29
N PRO A 204 12.75 -4.42 -17.80
CA PRO A 204 12.37 -3.03 -17.52
C PRO A 204 11.71 -2.35 -18.73
N GLY A 205 10.63 -1.61 -18.49
CA GLY A 205 9.85 -0.96 -19.56
C GLY A 205 8.80 -1.86 -20.23
N THR A 206 8.63 -3.11 -19.77
CA THR A 206 7.49 -3.94 -20.16
C THR A 206 6.18 -3.25 -19.77
N LYS A 207 5.30 -3.04 -20.75
CA LYS A 207 3.98 -2.46 -20.49
C LYS A 207 3.05 -3.51 -19.86
N PRO A 208 2.29 -3.18 -18.81
CA PRO A 208 1.27 -4.07 -18.27
C PRO A 208 0.18 -4.33 -19.31
N SER A 209 -0.32 -5.56 -19.34
CA SER A 209 -1.39 -5.98 -20.26
C SER A 209 -2.77 -5.44 -19.86
N GLY A 210 -2.97 -5.09 -18.58
CA GLY A 210 -4.24 -4.62 -18.03
C GLY A 210 -5.29 -5.72 -17.85
N ASN A 211 -4.98 -6.97 -18.21
CA ASN A 211 -5.90 -8.11 -18.19
C ASN A 211 -5.64 -9.06 -17.00
N SER A 212 -5.04 -8.51 -15.95
CA SER A 212 -4.76 -9.18 -14.69
C SER A 212 -6.01 -9.89 -14.11
N LYS A 213 -5.84 -11.14 -13.66
CA LYS A 213 -6.86 -11.87 -12.89
C LYS A 213 -6.66 -11.71 -11.38
N SER A 214 -5.48 -11.30 -10.93
CA SER A 214 -5.21 -11.05 -9.51
C SER A 214 -5.97 -9.84 -8.99
N ILE A 215 -6.71 -10.04 -7.91
CA ILE A 215 -7.39 -8.96 -7.18
C ILE A 215 -6.38 -7.88 -6.76
N VAL A 216 -5.22 -8.28 -6.26
CA VAL A 216 -4.16 -7.35 -5.81
C VAL A 216 -3.67 -6.47 -6.97
N SER A 217 -3.42 -7.06 -8.14
CA SER A 217 -2.95 -6.32 -9.31
C SER A 217 -4.03 -5.40 -9.88
N ARG A 218 -5.30 -5.84 -9.88
CA ARG A 218 -6.44 -5.01 -10.27
C ARG A 218 -6.64 -3.82 -9.33
N LEU A 219 -6.63 -4.05 -8.01
CA LEU A 219 -6.75 -2.99 -7.00
C LEU A 219 -5.57 -2.01 -7.10
N PHE A 220 -4.34 -2.52 -7.15
CA PHE A 220 -3.16 -1.68 -7.33
C PHE A 220 -3.29 -0.82 -8.58
N SER A 221 -3.69 -1.42 -9.71
CA SER A 221 -3.89 -0.69 -10.96
C SER A 221 -4.90 0.45 -10.80
N VAL A 222 -6.05 0.19 -10.19
CA VAL A 222 -7.09 1.21 -9.92
C VAL A 222 -6.56 2.36 -9.07
N TYR A 223 -5.79 2.06 -8.02
CA TYR A 223 -5.30 3.08 -7.08
C TYR A 223 -4.15 3.92 -7.63
N VAL A 224 -3.35 3.37 -8.53
CA VAL A 224 -2.16 4.06 -9.05
C VAL A 224 -2.32 4.57 -10.49
N SER A 225 -3.47 4.35 -11.14
CA SER A 225 -3.76 4.77 -12.52
C SER A 225 -4.28 6.20 -12.68
N SER A 226 -4.49 6.90 -11.57
CA SER A 226 -5.05 8.27 -11.55
C SER A 226 -3.97 9.35 -11.48
#